data_AF-A0A6L8EVS6-F1
#
_entry.id   AF-A0A6L8EVS6-F1
#
_cell.length_a   1.000
_cell.length_b   1.000
_cell.length_c   1.000
_cell.angle_alpha   90.00
_cell.angle_beta   90.00
_cell.angle_gamma   90.00
#
_symmetry.space_group_name_H-M   'P 1'
#
loop_
_entity.id
_entity.type
_entity.pdbx_description
1 polymer ?
#
loop_
_entity_poly.entity_id
_entity_poly.type
_entity_poly.pdbx_seq_one_letter_code
_entity_poly.pdbx_strand_id
1 'polypeptide(L)'
;MIYWPPTGRVPGFKRYLSTSKGRRVHDIITDINPLAGQSKERTGYPTQKPIELYKRMIEASSNEESLVLDPFCGCGTTLMAAEDLNRHWIGIDLTYLAIGAVRQQFERLFPQHRDSVTTIGTPENEEQALVLARTNPQAFEEWCVTHVLHFKSNAKKVADGGIDGTFRFPIGRVKGKQAYGKAVAQVKGGNYTLSHIRDFRTAMQNAEADLGVFVVTRPPTQGMLIEASRAGTYRHPFLNMEAPCLQIYEIQDYFSGTLPRLPFGEKTVL
;
A
#
# COMPACT_ATOMS: atom_id res chain seq x y z
N MET A 1 -14.55 -13.18 -48.76
CA MET A 1 -14.72 -13.03 -50.22
C MET A 1 -13.40 -13.39 -50.88
N ILE A 2 -13.40 -14.30 -51.85
CA ILE A 2 -12.17 -14.67 -52.58
C ILE A 2 -11.86 -13.50 -53.53
N TYR A 3 -10.65 -12.97 -53.43
CA TYR A 3 -10.13 -11.93 -54.30
C TYR A 3 -9.25 -12.57 -55.37
N TRP A 4 -9.60 -12.31 -56.63
CA TRP A 4 -8.86 -12.77 -57.80
C TRP A 4 -8.00 -11.61 -58.31
N PRO A 5 -6.68 -11.59 -58.01
CA PRO A 5 -5.79 -10.57 -58.54
C PRO A 5 -5.64 -10.69 -60.08
N PRO A 6 -5.32 -9.59 -60.78
CA PRO A 6 -5.05 -9.64 -62.21
C PRO A 6 -3.81 -10.50 -62.51
N THR A 7 -3.98 -11.51 -63.37
CA THR A 7 -3.00 -12.38 -64.07
C THR A 7 -1.72 -12.79 -63.33
N GLY A 8 -1.57 -14.11 -63.15
CA GLY A 8 -0.31 -14.75 -62.70
C GLY A 8 -0.11 -14.85 -61.19
N ARG A 9 -1.04 -14.31 -60.38
CA ARG A 9 -1.01 -14.42 -58.91
C ARG A 9 -2.08 -15.38 -58.41
N VAL A 10 -1.75 -16.16 -57.39
CA VAL A 10 -2.69 -17.08 -56.75
C VAL A 10 -3.84 -16.32 -56.09
N PRO A 11 -5.09 -16.80 -56.20
CA PRO A 11 -6.25 -16.20 -55.55
C PRO A 11 -6.08 -16.18 -54.03
N GLY A 12 -6.47 -15.07 -53.40
CA GLY A 12 -6.33 -14.88 -51.96
C GLY A 12 -7.68 -14.67 -51.28
N PHE A 13 -7.77 -15.02 -49.99
CA PHE A 13 -8.93 -14.64 -49.18
C PHE A 13 -8.76 -13.20 -48.70
N LYS A 14 -9.67 -12.31 -49.12
CA LYS A 14 -9.73 -10.94 -48.58
C LYS A 14 -10.52 -10.96 -47.28
N ARG A 15 -9.82 -10.75 -46.16
CA ARG A 15 -10.39 -10.58 -44.82
C ARG A 15 -10.37 -9.10 -44.46
N TYR A 16 -11.55 -8.50 -44.29
CA TYR A 16 -11.67 -7.14 -43.80
C TYR A 16 -11.66 -7.16 -42.28
N LEU A 17 -11.00 -6.17 -41.67
CA LEU A 17 -10.90 -6.04 -40.20
C LEU A 17 -12.30 -6.04 -39.55
N SER A 18 -13.25 -5.30 -40.13
CA SER A 18 -14.64 -5.21 -39.67
C SER A 18 -15.40 -6.54 -39.65
N THR A 19 -14.96 -7.53 -40.44
CA THR A 19 -15.60 -8.86 -40.54
C THR A 19 -14.77 -9.97 -39.89
N SER A 20 -13.56 -9.64 -39.43
CA SER A 20 -12.64 -10.60 -38.83
C SER A 20 -12.99 -10.81 -37.37
N LYS A 21 -13.39 -12.03 -36.98
CA LYS A 21 -13.66 -12.40 -35.58
C LYS A 21 -12.40 -12.50 -34.70
N GLY A 22 -11.24 -12.05 -35.20
CA GLY A 22 -9.96 -12.16 -34.52
C GLY A 22 -9.43 -13.60 -34.43
N ARG A 23 -8.36 -13.78 -33.65
CA ARG A 23 -7.85 -15.10 -33.25
C ARG A 23 -8.51 -15.49 -31.93
N ARG A 24 -8.86 -16.77 -31.79
CA ARG A 24 -9.27 -17.30 -30.48
C ARG A 24 -8.09 -17.20 -29.52
N VAL A 25 -8.37 -16.79 -28.30
CA VAL A 25 -7.39 -16.78 -27.21
C VAL A 25 -7.10 -18.24 -26.84
N HIS A 26 -5.84 -18.54 -26.58
CA HIS A 26 -5.38 -19.87 -26.16
C HIS A 26 -5.29 -19.97 -24.63
N ASP A 27 -5.18 -21.18 -24.12
CA ASP A 27 -4.96 -21.51 -22.71
C ASP A 27 -3.53 -21.20 -22.23
N ILE A 28 -2.57 -21.12 -23.15
CA ILE A 28 -1.20 -20.69 -22.87
C ILE A 28 -1.05 -19.18 -23.20
N ILE A 29 -1.02 -18.36 -22.16
CA ILE A 29 -0.88 -16.89 -22.27
C ILE A 29 0.62 -16.54 -22.32
N THR A 30 1.10 -16.11 -23.49
CA THR A 30 2.51 -15.73 -23.73
C THR A 30 2.68 -14.29 -24.18
N ASP A 31 1.58 -13.60 -24.48
CA ASP A 31 1.53 -12.24 -24.98
C ASP A 31 1.37 -11.18 -23.87
N ILE A 32 1.15 -11.62 -22.62
CA ILE A 32 1.11 -10.76 -21.44
C ILE A 32 2.38 -10.99 -20.62
N ASN A 33 3.26 -9.99 -20.61
CA ASN A 33 4.53 -10.07 -19.90
C ASN A 33 4.37 -9.84 -18.38
N PRO A 34 5.24 -10.44 -17.55
CA PRO A 34 5.33 -10.10 -16.13
C PRO A 34 5.63 -8.61 -15.92
N LEU A 35 5.21 -8.08 -14.76
CA LEU A 35 5.44 -6.68 -14.42
C LEU A 35 6.94 -6.33 -14.32
N ALA A 36 7.39 -5.47 -15.23
CA ALA A 36 8.72 -4.87 -15.16
C ALA A 36 8.87 -4.01 -13.89
N GLY A 37 10.11 -3.84 -13.42
CA GLY A 37 10.42 -3.06 -12.22
C GLY A 37 10.01 -1.57 -12.30
N GLN A 38 9.97 -1.02 -13.52
CA GLN A 38 9.59 0.38 -13.79
C GLN A 38 8.13 0.53 -14.24
N SER A 39 7.31 -0.52 -14.12
CA SER A 39 5.90 -0.44 -14.51
C SER A 39 5.16 0.59 -13.66
N LYS A 40 4.33 1.42 -14.32
CA LYS A 40 3.44 2.40 -13.64
C LYS A 40 2.41 1.71 -12.73
N GLU A 41 2.11 0.45 -12.98
CA GLU A 41 1.20 -0.36 -12.18
C GLU A 41 1.83 -0.84 -10.87
N ARG A 42 3.16 -0.85 -10.77
CA ARG A 42 3.88 -1.50 -9.68
C ARG A 42 3.70 -0.74 -8.37
N THR A 43 3.13 -1.40 -7.37
CA THR A 43 2.89 -0.84 -6.02
C THR A 43 4.00 -1.15 -5.03
N GLY A 44 4.94 -2.04 -5.40
CA GLY A 44 5.98 -2.53 -4.52
C GLY A 44 5.62 -3.82 -3.77
N TYR A 45 4.43 -4.37 -4.01
CA TYR A 45 4.05 -5.70 -3.53
C TYR A 45 4.89 -6.79 -4.24
N PRO A 46 5.54 -7.73 -3.52
CA PRO A 46 6.56 -8.61 -4.11
C PRO A 46 6.08 -9.48 -5.27
N THR A 47 4.83 -9.93 -5.22
CA THR A 47 4.27 -10.96 -6.12
C THR A 47 3.17 -10.43 -7.05
N GLN A 48 3.09 -9.11 -7.21
CA GLN A 48 2.08 -8.44 -8.05
C GLN A 48 2.08 -9.00 -9.49
N LYS A 49 0.89 -9.29 -10.00
CA LYS A 49 0.66 -9.73 -11.38
C LYS A 49 0.15 -8.54 -12.20
N PRO A 50 0.28 -8.55 -13.55
CA PRO A 50 -0.27 -7.48 -14.39
C PRO A 50 -1.79 -7.47 -14.37
N ILE A 51 -2.42 -6.29 -14.30
CA ILE A 51 -3.89 -6.12 -14.40
C ILE A 51 -4.45 -6.76 -15.67
N GLU A 52 -3.75 -6.61 -16.80
CA GLU A 52 -4.20 -7.11 -18.11
C GLU A 52 -4.41 -8.63 -18.13
N LEU A 53 -3.63 -9.37 -17.33
CA LEU A 53 -3.79 -10.81 -17.18
C LEU A 53 -5.16 -11.15 -16.59
N TYR A 54 -5.55 -10.45 -15.52
CA TYR A 54 -6.82 -10.68 -14.86
C TYR A 54 -8.00 -10.18 -15.68
N LYS A 55 -7.87 -9.06 -16.40
CA LYS A 55 -8.93 -8.58 -17.30
C LYS A 55 -9.33 -9.65 -18.30
N ARG A 56 -8.35 -10.24 -18.97
CA ARG A 56 -8.58 -11.34 -19.93
C ARG A 56 -9.30 -12.52 -19.29
N MET A 57 -8.91 -12.92 -18.08
CA MET A 57 -9.56 -14.03 -17.37
C MET A 57 -11.01 -13.70 -16.99
N ILE A 58 -11.26 -12.49 -16.50
CA ILE A 58 -12.59 -12.01 -16.07
C ILE A 58 -13.52 -11.86 -17.27
N GLU A 59 -13.08 -11.23 -18.36
CA GLU A 59 -13.88 -11.07 -19.59
C GLU A 59 -14.24 -12.42 -20.21
N ALA A 60 -13.34 -13.40 -20.16
CA ALA A 60 -13.59 -14.74 -20.69
C ALA A 60 -14.56 -15.56 -19.82
N SER A 61 -14.75 -15.19 -18.55
CA SER A 61 -15.44 -16.02 -17.55
C SER A 61 -16.68 -15.36 -16.93
N SER A 62 -16.97 -14.11 -17.26
CA SER A 62 -18.06 -13.34 -16.64
C SER A 62 -18.59 -12.23 -17.56
N ASN A 63 -19.84 -11.83 -17.32
CA ASN A 63 -20.44 -10.67 -17.98
C ASN A 63 -20.22 -9.40 -17.12
N GLU A 64 -20.50 -8.24 -17.68
CA GLU A 64 -20.64 -7.00 -16.90
C GLU A 64 -21.65 -7.19 -15.76
N GLU A 65 -21.48 -6.43 -14.67
CA GLU A 65 -22.27 -6.51 -13.43
C GLU A 65 -22.20 -7.87 -12.69
N SER A 66 -21.38 -8.81 -13.16
CA SER A 66 -21.12 -10.06 -12.42
C SER A 66 -20.28 -9.81 -11.18
N LEU A 67 -20.39 -10.70 -10.19
CA LEU A 67 -19.56 -10.68 -8.98
C LEU A 67 -18.28 -11.51 -9.16
N VAL A 68 -17.13 -10.90 -8.93
CA VAL A 68 -15.81 -11.54 -8.88
C VAL A 68 -15.36 -11.68 -7.42
N LEU A 69 -15.08 -12.91 -6.98
CA LEU A 69 -14.51 -13.18 -5.66
C LEU A 69 -13.05 -13.58 -5.78
N ASP A 70 -12.16 -12.90 -5.07
CA ASP A 70 -10.76 -13.29 -4.90
C ASP A 70 -10.45 -13.47 -3.40
N PRO A 71 -10.40 -14.71 -2.89
CA PRO A 71 -10.16 -14.97 -1.47
C PRO A 71 -8.68 -14.86 -1.06
N PHE A 72 -7.79 -14.53 -1.98
CA PHE A 72 -6.35 -14.32 -1.74
C PHE A 72 -5.86 -13.11 -2.53
N CYS A 73 -6.57 -11.99 -2.39
CA CYS A 73 -6.46 -10.87 -3.32
C CYS A 73 -5.09 -10.15 -3.25
N GLY A 74 -4.35 -10.29 -2.15
CA GLY A 74 -3.03 -9.67 -1.98
C GLY A 74 -3.08 -8.17 -2.23
N CYS A 75 -2.33 -7.69 -3.24
CA CYS A 75 -2.36 -6.28 -3.64
C CYS A 75 -3.60 -5.84 -4.44
N GLY A 76 -4.57 -6.73 -4.66
CA GLY A 76 -5.86 -6.38 -5.26
C GLY A 76 -5.86 -6.30 -6.78
N THR A 77 -4.88 -6.87 -7.48
CA THR A 77 -4.81 -6.81 -8.95
C THR A 77 -6.10 -7.31 -9.60
N THR A 78 -6.67 -8.42 -9.11
CA THR A 78 -7.95 -8.98 -9.57
C THR A 78 -9.10 -7.99 -9.37
N LEU A 79 -9.11 -7.28 -8.24
CA LEU A 79 -10.16 -6.32 -7.88
C LEU A 79 -10.11 -5.09 -8.78
N MET A 80 -8.90 -4.57 -9.04
CA MET A 80 -8.72 -3.45 -9.98
C MET A 80 -9.15 -3.84 -11.40
N ALA A 81 -8.87 -5.07 -11.82
CA ALA A 81 -9.30 -5.58 -13.11
C ALA A 81 -10.82 -5.75 -13.19
N ALA A 82 -11.46 -6.25 -12.13
CA ALA A 82 -12.91 -6.37 -12.05
C ALA A 82 -13.60 -5.00 -12.09
N GLU A 83 -13.11 -4.04 -11.31
CA GLU A 83 -13.58 -2.66 -11.27
C GLU A 83 -13.52 -2.00 -12.66
N ASP A 84 -12.36 -2.07 -13.32
CA ASP A 84 -12.17 -1.46 -14.65
C ASP A 84 -13.04 -2.10 -15.74
N LEU A 85 -13.51 -3.31 -15.50
CA LEU A 85 -14.40 -4.05 -16.37
C LEU A 85 -15.88 -3.89 -15.98
N ASN A 86 -16.25 -3.01 -15.05
CA ASN A 86 -17.63 -2.87 -14.56
C ASN A 86 -18.19 -4.20 -14.00
N ARG A 87 -17.42 -4.87 -13.14
CA ARG A 87 -17.88 -6.01 -12.34
C ARG A 87 -17.87 -5.64 -10.86
N HIS A 88 -18.83 -6.19 -10.12
CA HIS A 88 -18.74 -6.17 -8.67
C HIS A 88 -17.62 -7.09 -8.20
N TRP A 89 -17.05 -6.81 -7.03
CA TRP A 89 -15.97 -7.65 -6.50
C TRP A 89 -15.98 -7.76 -4.98
N ILE A 90 -15.45 -8.87 -4.48
CA ILE A 90 -15.10 -9.07 -3.08
C ILE A 90 -13.66 -9.58 -3.05
N GLY A 91 -12.80 -8.89 -2.29
CA GLY A 91 -11.45 -9.32 -2.01
C GLY A 91 -11.30 -9.73 -0.55
N ILE A 92 -10.65 -10.85 -0.31
CA ILE A 92 -10.29 -11.30 1.05
C ILE A 92 -8.78 -11.53 1.07
N ASP A 93 -8.15 -11.06 2.15
CA ASP A 93 -6.79 -11.42 2.49
C ASP A 93 -6.65 -11.45 4.01
N LEU A 94 -5.73 -12.25 4.52
CA LEU A 94 -5.49 -12.37 5.96
C LEU A 94 -4.74 -11.16 6.50
N THR A 95 -3.90 -10.53 5.67
CA THR A 95 -2.95 -9.52 6.13
C THR A 95 -3.51 -8.12 5.99
N TYR A 96 -3.27 -7.29 7.00
CA TYR A 96 -3.58 -5.88 6.91
C TYR A 96 -2.71 -5.20 5.83
N LEU A 97 -1.49 -5.67 5.61
CA LEU A 97 -0.66 -5.17 4.51
C LEU A 97 -1.36 -5.27 3.14
N ALA A 98 -2.02 -6.39 2.86
CA ALA A 98 -2.76 -6.59 1.62
C ALA A 98 -3.92 -5.61 1.51
N ILE A 99 -4.77 -5.51 2.54
CA ILE A 99 -5.93 -4.60 2.56
C ILE A 99 -5.48 -3.14 2.35
N GLY A 100 -4.42 -2.69 3.02
CA GLY A 100 -3.88 -1.35 2.85
C GLY A 100 -3.36 -1.10 1.42
N ALA A 101 -2.68 -2.10 0.82
CA ALA A 101 -2.21 -2.03 -0.55
C ALA A 101 -3.37 -1.98 -1.56
N VAL A 102 -4.43 -2.76 -1.34
CA VAL A 102 -5.67 -2.73 -2.15
C VAL A 102 -6.28 -1.33 -2.12
N ARG A 103 -6.48 -0.76 -0.92
CA ARG A 103 -7.08 0.57 -0.77
C ARG A 103 -6.28 1.65 -1.47
N GLN A 104 -4.97 1.69 -1.23
CA GLN A 104 -4.08 2.65 -1.88
C GLN A 104 -4.12 2.52 -3.42
N GLN A 105 -4.10 1.28 -3.93
CA GLN A 105 -4.15 1.05 -5.36
C GLN A 105 -5.51 1.44 -5.95
N PHE A 106 -6.61 1.17 -5.24
CA PHE A 106 -7.97 1.51 -5.65
C PHE A 106 -8.16 3.03 -5.72
N GLU A 107 -7.81 3.77 -4.66
CA GLU A 107 -7.92 5.23 -4.62
C GLU A 107 -7.11 5.88 -5.76
N ARG A 108 -5.92 5.36 -6.04
CA ARG A 108 -5.06 5.85 -7.13
C ARG A 108 -5.65 5.62 -8.52
N LEU A 109 -6.32 4.50 -8.75
CA LEU A 109 -6.84 4.12 -10.07
C LEU A 109 -8.27 4.61 -10.31
N PHE A 110 -9.10 4.64 -9.26
CA PHE A 110 -10.52 4.97 -9.29
C PHE A 110 -10.86 6.01 -8.22
N PRO A 111 -10.26 7.21 -8.26
CA PRO A 111 -10.47 8.24 -7.22
C PRO A 111 -11.94 8.63 -7.07
N GLN A 112 -12.73 8.55 -8.14
CA GLN A 112 -14.17 8.81 -8.15
C GLN A 112 -15.00 7.78 -7.38
N HIS A 113 -14.47 6.59 -7.12
CA HIS A 113 -15.15 5.50 -6.41
C HIS A 113 -14.58 5.27 -5.00
N ARG A 114 -13.73 6.16 -4.49
CA ARG A 114 -13.06 6.01 -3.19
C ARG A 114 -14.01 5.63 -2.06
N ASP A 115 -15.18 6.27 -2.00
CA ASP A 115 -16.14 6.09 -0.90
C ASP A 115 -17.10 4.90 -1.11
N SER A 116 -17.01 4.18 -2.23
CA SER A 116 -17.86 3.01 -2.51
C SER A 116 -17.28 1.70 -1.98
N VAL A 117 -16.06 1.70 -1.45
CA VAL A 117 -15.38 0.49 -0.98
C VAL A 117 -15.57 0.30 0.53
N THR A 118 -16.30 -0.75 0.89
CA THR A 118 -16.43 -1.20 2.28
C THR A 118 -15.27 -2.14 2.63
N THR A 119 -14.58 -1.89 3.75
CA THR A 119 -13.54 -2.79 4.28
C THR A 119 -14.06 -3.48 5.53
N ILE A 120 -14.09 -4.81 5.53
CA ILE A 120 -14.55 -5.60 6.68
C ILE A 120 -13.32 -6.13 7.43
N GLY A 121 -13.34 -6.05 8.75
CA GLY A 121 -12.29 -6.62 9.62
C GLY A 121 -11.14 -5.67 9.96
N THR A 122 -11.17 -4.43 9.47
CA THR A 122 -10.31 -3.34 9.95
C THR A 122 -11.05 -2.43 10.92
N PRO A 123 -10.40 -1.88 11.95
CA PRO A 123 -11.02 -0.86 12.78
C PRO A 123 -11.48 0.36 11.97
N GLU A 124 -12.77 0.68 12.03
CA GLU A 124 -13.36 1.87 11.41
C GLU A 124 -13.44 3.07 12.36
N ASN A 125 -13.34 2.81 13.65
CA ASN A 125 -13.38 3.84 14.70
C ASN A 125 -12.43 3.50 15.85
N GLU A 126 -12.24 4.48 16.74
CA GLU A 126 -11.36 4.37 17.89
C GLU A 126 -11.73 3.18 18.79
N GLU A 127 -13.02 2.98 19.07
CA GLU A 127 -13.47 1.89 19.94
C GLU A 127 -13.09 0.52 19.39
N GLN A 128 -13.31 0.28 18.10
CA GLN A 128 -12.89 -0.96 17.43
C GLN A 128 -11.36 -1.13 17.45
N ALA A 129 -10.61 -0.03 17.30
CA ALA A 129 -9.14 -0.07 17.34
C ALA A 129 -8.64 -0.44 18.74
N LEU A 130 -9.28 0.10 19.80
CA LEU A 130 -8.99 -0.24 21.19
C LEU A 130 -9.37 -1.68 21.52
N VAL A 131 -10.48 -2.19 20.99
CA VAL A 131 -10.85 -3.61 21.11
C VAL A 131 -9.79 -4.48 20.45
N LEU A 132 -9.36 -4.16 19.23
CA LEU A 132 -8.30 -4.89 18.52
C LEU A 132 -6.98 -4.88 19.31
N ALA A 133 -6.59 -3.73 19.85
CA ALA A 133 -5.39 -3.58 20.68
C ALA A 133 -5.40 -4.49 21.91
N ARG A 134 -6.58 -4.80 22.47
CA ARG A 134 -6.75 -5.68 23.63
C ARG A 134 -6.85 -7.16 23.25
N THR A 135 -7.62 -7.48 22.22
CA THR A 135 -7.93 -8.86 21.83
C THR A 135 -6.83 -9.50 21.00
N ASN A 136 -6.18 -8.72 20.13
CA ASN A 136 -5.09 -9.17 19.28
C ASN A 136 -4.05 -8.05 19.09
N PRO A 137 -3.13 -7.86 20.06
CA PRO A 137 -2.12 -6.81 20.00
C PRO A 137 -1.24 -6.87 18.75
N GLN A 138 -0.93 -8.07 18.25
CA GLN A 138 -0.11 -8.23 17.05
C GLN A 138 -0.84 -7.75 15.78
N ALA A 139 -2.12 -8.07 15.66
CA ALA A 139 -2.96 -7.54 14.58
C ALA A 139 -3.08 -6.01 14.66
N PHE A 140 -3.18 -5.45 15.87
CA PHE A 140 -3.20 -4.01 16.07
C PHE A 140 -1.86 -3.35 15.67
N GLU A 141 -0.73 -3.94 16.06
CA GLU A 141 0.62 -3.49 15.64
C GLU A 141 0.73 -3.46 14.11
N GLU A 142 0.33 -4.56 13.45
CA GLU A 142 0.38 -4.66 11.99
C GLU A 142 -0.56 -3.65 11.31
N TRP A 143 -1.78 -3.50 11.81
CA TRP A 143 -2.76 -2.53 11.30
C TRP A 143 -2.24 -1.09 11.43
N CYS A 144 -1.71 -0.70 12.60
CA CYS A 144 -1.12 0.63 12.80
C CYS A 144 0.06 0.87 11.85
N VAL A 145 0.97 -0.09 11.70
CA VAL A 145 2.14 0.06 10.82
C VAL A 145 1.73 0.16 9.36
N THR A 146 0.81 -0.70 8.89
CA THR A 146 0.52 -0.86 7.46
C THR A 146 -0.60 0.04 6.95
N HIS A 147 -1.67 0.23 7.73
CA HIS A 147 -2.82 1.04 7.33
C HIS A 147 -2.72 2.47 7.82
N VAL A 148 -2.34 2.68 9.09
CA VAL A 148 -2.35 4.03 9.67
C VAL A 148 -1.12 4.82 9.23
N LEU A 149 0.06 4.19 9.22
CA LEU A 149 1.32 4.85 8.86
C LEU A 149 1.78 4.61 7.42
N HIS A 150 1.24 3.59 6.73
CA HIS A 150 1.72 3.12 5.43
C HIS A 150 3.20 2.70 5.41
N PHE A 151 3.69 2.15 6.52
CA PHE A 151 5.05 1.65 6.66
C PHE A 151 5.12 0.18 6.25
N LYS A 152 6.34 -0.28 5.95
CA LYS A 152 6.60 -1.71 5.75
C LYS A 152 6.73 -2.38 7.11
N SER A 153 5.87 -3.36 7.36
CA SER A 153 5.94 -4.20 8.56
C SER A 153 7.17 -5.11 8.52
N ASN A 154 7.87 -5.23 9.65
CA ASN A 154 8.98 -6.17 9.81
C ASN A 154 8.41 -7.58 10.13
N ALA A 155 8.03 -8.34 9.10
CA ALA A 155 7.45 -9.68 9.26
C ALA A 155 8.37 -10.68 10.00
N LYS A 156 9.69 -10.47 9.95
CA LYS A 156 10.64 -11.10 10.87
C LYS A 156 10.95 -10.07 11.93
N LYS A 157 10.55 -10.33 13.19
CA LYS A 157 11.10 -9.67 14.37
C LYS A 157 12.60 -9.99 14.45
N VAL A 158 13.39 -9.39 13.56
CA VAL A 158 14.85 -9.31 13.66
C VAL A 158 15.12 -8.66 15.00
N ALA A 159 16.20 -9.05 15.66
CA ALA A 159 16.59 -8.64 17.00
C ALA A 159 16.85 -7.13 17.19
N ASP A 160 16.30 -6.28 16.34
CA ASP A 160 16.33 -4.82 16.39
C ASP A 160 15.26 -4.31 17.37
N GLY A 161 15.41 -4.67 18.64
CA GLY A 161 15.12 -3.83 19.81
C GLY A 161 13.78 -3.09 19.93
N GLY A 162 12.73 -3.50 19.21
CA GLY A 162 11.39 -2.91 19.33
C GLY A 162 10.91 -2.05 18.16
N ILE A 163 11.50 -2.15 16.97
CA ILE A 163 10.96 -1.47 15.77
C ILE A 163 9.95 -2.38 15.05
N ASP A 164 8.69 -1.94 14.97
CA ASP A 164 7.59 -2.70 14.37
C ASP A 164 7.45 -2.43 12.86
N GLY A 165 7.84 -1.24 12.41
CA GLY A 165 7.73 -0.85 11.00
C GLY A 165 8.82 0.10 10.53
N THR A 166 9.09 0.10 9.23
CA THR A 166 10.06 1.01 8.60
C THR A 166 9.52 1.64 7.32
N PHE A 167 9.94 2.87 7.05
CA PHE A 167 9.61 3.59 5.84
C PHE A 167 10.83 4.34 5.33
N ARG A 168 11.04 4.33 4.02
CA ARG A 168 12.12 5.10 3.37
C ARG A 168 11.50 6.18 2.51
N PHE A 169 11.88 7.41 2.76
CA PHE A 169 11.40 8.56 2.00
C PHE A 169 12.54 9.16 1.16
N PRO A 170 12.24 9.66 -0.05
CA PRO A 170 13.25 10.31 -0.87
C PRO A 170 13.64 11.65 -0.26
N ILE A 171 14.93 11.84 0.02
CA ILE A 171 15.44 13.14 0.47
C ILE A 171 15.76 14.03 -0.73
N GLY A 172 16.23 13.46 -1.84
CA GLY A 172 16.63 14.21 -3.03
C GLY A 172 17.76 13.51 -3.75
N ARG A 173 18.55 14.23 -4.56
CA ARG A 173 19.75 13.68 -5.21
C ARG A 173 21.01 14.21 -4.53
N VAL A 174 21.86 13.31 -4.04
CA VAL A 174 23.19 13.63 -3.49
C VAL A 174 24.22 13.00 -4.42
N LYS A 175 25.13 13.83 -4.98
CA LYS A 175 26.15 13.40 -5.96
C LYS A 175 25.56 12.60 -7.14
N GLY A 176 24.40 13.02 -7.64
CA GLY A 176 23.72 12.38 -8.78
C GLY A 176 22.96 11.08 -8.46
N LYS A 177 23.05 10.54 -7.24
CA LYS A 177 22.28 9.38 -6.79
C LYS A 177 21.11 9.80 -5.92
N GLN A 178 19.99 9.07 -6.01
CA GLN A 178 18.84 9.29 -5.12
C GLN A 178 19.24 8.94 -3.68
N ALA A 179 19.13 9.91 -2.78
CA ALA A 179 19.31 9.75 -1.35
C ALA A 179 17.95 9.50 -0.69
N TYR A 180 17.96 8.70 0.37
CA TYR A 180 16.77 8.29 1.10
C TYR A 180 16.99 8.49 2.59
N GLY A 181 15.99 9.05 3.26
CA GLY A 181 15.88 9.04 4.71
C GLY A 181 15.19 7.77 5.19
N LYS A 182 15.24 7.55 6.49
CA LYS A 182 14.65 6.40 7.16
C LYS A 182 13.75 6.86 8.30
N ALA A 183 12.49 6.43 8.25
CA ALA A 183 11.55 6.53 9.35
C ALA A 183 11.29 5.14 9.96
N VAL A 184 11.09 5.09 11.26
CA VAL A 184 10.76 3.86 12.00
C VAL A 184 9.52 4.06 12.86
N ALA A 185 8.79 2.99 13.11
CA ALA A 185 7.60 3.02 13.95
C ALA A 185 7.69 1.98 15.07
N GLN A 186 7.14 2.32 16.23
CA GLN A 186 6.83 1.38 17.30
C GLN A 186 5.40 1.62 17.75
N VAL A 187 4.65 0.55 17.99
CA VAL A 187 3.24 0.59 18.36
C VAL A 187 3.08 0.02 19.77
N LYS A 188 2.32 0.71 20.62
CA LYS A 188 1.94 0.23 21.95
C LYS A 188 0.44 0.37 22.18
N GLY A 189 -0.26 -0.75 22.00
CA GLY A 189 -1.70 -0.87 22.25
C GLY A 189 -2.08 -0.95 23.74
N GLY A 190 -1.17 -1.45 24.58
CA GLY A 190 -1.38 -1.64 26.03
C GLY A 190 -0.72 -0.57 26.89
N ASN A 191 -0.27 -0.97 28.08
CA ASN A 191 0.44 -0.06 28.98
C ASN A 191 1.79 0.34 28.39
N TYR A 192 2.04 1.64 28.31
CA TYR A 192 3.33 2.22 27.98
C TYR A 192 3.73 3.26 29.02
N THR A 193 5.03 3.47 29.14
CA THR A 193 5.69 4.25 30.20
C THR A 193 6.82 5.07 29.59
N LEU A 194 7.40 5.98 30.38
CA LEU A 194 8.53 6.80 29.95
C LEU A 194 9.74 5.96 29.49
N SER A 195 9.94 4.77 30.08
CA SER A 195 11.04 3.87 29.67
C SER A 195 10.89 3.45 28.21
N HIS A 196 9.68 3.12 27.76
CA HIS A 196 9.43 2.72 26.37
C HIS A 196 9.80 3.83 25.38
N ILE A 197 9.55 5.10 25.71
CA ILE A 197 9.96 6.24 24.87
C ILE A 197 11.49 6.35 24.79
N ARG A 198 12.19 6.11 25.90
CA ARG A 198 13.66 6.10 25.94
C ARG A 198 14.23 4.94 25.13
N ASP A 199 13.66 3.76 25.29
CA ASP A 199 14.06 2.55 24.59
C ASP A 199 13.86 2.73 23.09
N PHE A 200 12.72 3.30 22.67
CA PHE A 200 12.47 3.59 21.27
C PHE A 200 13.43 4.63 20.70
N ARG A 201 13.73 5.70 21.43
CA ARG A 201 14.73 6.69 20.99
C ARG A 201 16.11 6.05 20.79
N THR A 202 16.52 5.16 21.69
CA THR A 202 17.77 4.39 21.54
C THR A 202 17.70 3.48 20.31
N ALA A 203 16.57 2.80 20.09
CA ALA A 203 16.35 1.98 18.91
C ALA A 203 16.42 2.80 17.61
N MET A 204 15.88 4.02 17.59
CA MET A 204 15.99 4.94 16.45
C MET A 204 17.45 5.31 16.15
N GLN A 205 18.24 5.62 17.19
CA GLN A 205 19.66 5.95 17.05
C GLN A 205 20.44 4.76 16.48
N ASN A 206 20.23 3.57 17.04
CA ASN A 206 20.87 2.33 16.57
C ASN A 206 20.48 1.98 15.13
N ALA A 207 19.24 2.29 14.75
CA ALA A 207 18.74 2.07 13.40
C ALA A 207 19.12 3.18 12.42
N GLU A 208 19.85 4.23 12.86
CA GLU A 208 20.15 5.44 12.08
C GLU A 208 18.88 6.03 11.42
N ALA A 209 17.79 6.08 12.18
CA ALA A 209 16.52 6.61 11.70
C ALA A 209 16.46 8.14 11.88
N ASP A 210 16.08 8.85 10.83
CA ASP A 210 15.87 10.30 10.83
C ASP A 210 14.59 10.70 11.59
N LEU A 211 13.56 9.84 11.49
CA LEU A 211 12.23 10.08 12.05
C LEU A 211 11.68 8.83 12.74
N GLY A 212 10.90 9.03 13.79
CA GLY A 212 10.29 7.98 14.59
C GLY A 212 8.85 8.33 14.95
N VAL A 213 7.95 7.37 14.78
CA VAL A 213 6.55 7.48 15.20
C VAL A 213 6.24 6.42 16.25
N PHE A 214 5.90 6.86 17.45
CA PHE A 214 5.52 6.00 18.56
C PHE A 214 4.00 6.05 18.72
N VAL A 215 3.30 5.00 18.26
CA VAL A 215 1.84 4.96 18.22
C VAL A 215 1.27 4.46 19.55
N VAL A 216 0.29 5.18 20.11
CA VAL A 216 -0.32 4.89 21.41
C VAL A 216 -1.84 4.92 21.36
N THR A 217 -2.47 4.24 22.32
CA THR A 217 -3.93 4.12 22.46
C THR A 217 -4.55 5.06 23.50
N ARG A 218 -3.74 5.89 24.16
CA ARG A 218 -4.22 6.90 25.12
C ARG A 218 -3.30 8.13 25.05
N PRO A 219 -3.66 9.25 25.70
CA PRO A 219 -2.83 10.44 25.65
C PRO A 219 -1.49 10.24 26.38
N PRO A 220 -0.36 10.75 25.84
CA PRO A 220 0.93 10.70 26.52
C PRO A 220 1.00 11.67 27.71
N THR A 221 1.83 11.36 28.69
CA THR A 221 2.10 12.30 29.79
C THR A 221 3.07 13.39 29.34
N GLN A 222 3.08 14.53 30.04
CA GLN A 222 4.02 15.61 29.76
C GLN A 222 5.50 15.15 29.83
N GLY A 223 5.82 14.23 30.75
CA GLY A 223 7.16 13.65 30.84
C GLY A 223 7.57 12.87 29.59
N MET A 224 6.61 12.16 28.96
CA MET A 224 6.86 11.45 27.70
C MET A 224 7.09 12.41 26.54
N LEU A 225 6.30 13.50 26.46
CA LEU A 225 6.48 14.53 25.43
C LEU A 225 7.84 15.22 25.55
N ILE A 226 8.28 15.52 26.78
CA ILE A 226 9.61 16.10 27.05
C ILE A 226 10.71 15.11 26.67
N GLU A 227 10.56 13.81 26.96
CA GLU A 227 11.57 12.83 26.54
C GLU A 227 11.62 12.67 25.03
N ALA A 228 10.47 12.72 24.34
CA ALA A 228 10.41 12.67 22.89
C ALA A 228 11.11 13.87 22.24
N SER A 229 10.91 15.09 22.77
CA SER A 229 11.54 16.29 22.21
C SER A 229 13.07 16.28 22.31
N ARG A 230 13.66 15.49 23.22
CA ARG A 230 15.12 15.29 23.31
C ARG A 230 15.71 14.57 22.10
N ALA A 231 14.89 13.95 21.24
CA ALA A 231 15.34 13.39 19.97
C ALA A 231 15.73 14.49 18.97
N GLY A 232 15.33 15.74 19.20
CA GLY A 232 15.64 16.87 18.34
C GLY A 232 14.57 17.11 17.26
N THR A 233 14.91 17.98 16.32
CA THR A 233 14.05 18.36 15.19
C THR A 233 14.75 17.98 13.89
N TYR A 234 14.03 17.27 13.04
CA TYR A 234 14.44 16.95 11.68
C TYR A 234 14.05 18.11 10.76
N ARG A 235 15.00 18.54 9.93
CA ARG A 235 14.77 19.52 8.87
C ARG A 235 15.01 18.85 7.53
N HIS A 236 13.98 18.82 6.68
CA HIS A 236 14.14 18.21 5.37
C HIS A 236 15.10 19.06 4.51
N PRO A 237 16.13 18.48 3.86
CA PRO A 237 17.15 19.27 3.16
C PRO A 237 16.63 20.07 1.96
N PHE A 238 15.52 19.66 1.35
CA PHE A 238 14.98 20.26 0.12
C PHE A 238 13.52 20.69 0.21
N LEU A 239 12.80 20.24 1.24
CA LEU A 239 11.41 20.61 1.46
C LEU A 239 11.45 21.58 2.63
N ASN A 240 10.67 22.66 2.59
CA ASN A 240 10.55 23.58 3.72
C ASN A 240 9.68 22.95 4.83
N MET A 241 10.14 21.82 5.36
CA MET A 241 9.45 20.97 6.30
C MET A 241 10.35 20.72 7.51
N GLU A 242 9.79 21.01 8.68
CA GLU A 242 10.38 20.66 9.97
C GLU A 242 9.43 19.75 10.74
N ALA A 243 9.98 18.71 11.36
CA ALA A 243 9.23 17.76 12.16
C ALA A 243 10.06 17.32 13.38
N PRO A 244 9.44 17.04 14.54
CA PRO A 244 10.14 16.39 15.64
C PRO A 244 10.74 15.06 15.17
N CYS A 245 11.99 14.78 15.54
CA CYS A 245 12.63 13.50 15.19
C CYS A 245 11.82 12.33 15.76
N LEU A 246 11.33 12.45 16.99
CA LEU A 246 10.44 11.48 17.62
C LEU A 246 9.06 12.13 17.87
N GLN A 247 8.03 11.50 17.31
CA GLN A 247 6.64 11.90 17.46
C GLN A 247 5.88 10.82 18.22
N ILE A 248 5.12 11.20 19.25
CA ILE A 248 4.14 10.31 19.88
C ILE A 248 2.81 10.59 19.19
N TYR A 249 2.21 9.55 18.63
CA TYR A 249 1.02 9.64 17.79
C TYR A 249 -0.12 8.84 18.41
N GLU A 250 -1.22 9.51 18.74
CA GLU A 250 -2.36 8.85 19.34
C GLU A 250 -3.26 8.25 18.26
N ILE A 251 -3.79 7.05 18.48
CA ILE A 251 -4.63 6.41 17.47
C ILE A 251 -5.92 7.17 17.19
N GLN A 252 -6.39 7.96 18.16
CA GLN A 252 -7.52 8.88 17.99
C GLN A 252 -7.23 9.94 16.92
N ASP A 253 -5.98 10.40 16.80
CA ASP A 253 -5.58 11.42 15.81
C ASP A 253 -5.84 10.92 14.38
N TYR A 254 -5.62 9.63 14.11
CA TYR A 254 -5.91 9.00 12.83
C TYR A 254 -7.40 9.13 12.46
N PHE A 255 -8.30 8.81 13.39
CA PHE A 255 -9.74 8.90 13.14
C PHE A 255 -10.24 10.35 13.03
N SER A 256 -9.50 11.31 13.59
CA SER A 256 -9.73 12.75 13.39
C SER A 256 -9.20 13.30 12.06
N GLY A 257 -8.43 12.50 11.30
CA GLY A 257 -7.77 12.92 10.06
C GLY A 257 -6.44 13.64 10.25
N THR A 258 -5.89 13.67 11.47
CA THR A 258 -4.60 14.27 11.77
C THR A 258 -3.49 13.24 11.55
N LEU A 259 -2.65 13.43 10.53
CA LEU A 259 -1.53 12.54 10.24
C LEU A 259 -0.24 12.97 10.96
N PRO A 260 0.68 12.02 11.27
CA PRO A 260 1.99 12.37 11.80
C PRO A 260 2.79 13.15 10.74
N ARG A 261 3.67 14.05 11.21
CA ARG A 261 4.49 14.88 10.32
C ARG A 261 5.63 14.05 9.75
N LEU A 262 5.37 13.40 8.63
CA LEU A 262 6.36 12.67 7.85
C LEU A 262 6.51 13.30 6.47
N PRO A 263 7.72 13.30 5.89
CA PRO A 263 7.98 13.75 4.53
C PRO A 263 7.44 12.69 3.55
N PHE A 264 6.13 12.49 3.58
CA PHE A 264 5.42 11.88 2.48
C PHE A 264 5.71 12.75 1.26
N GLY A 265 6.36 12.18 0.25
CA GLY A 265 6.45 12.88 -1.03
C GLY A 265 5.02 13.17 -1.50
N GLU A 266 4.85 14.16 -2.37
CA GLU A 266 3.59 14.47 -3.08
C GLU A 266 2.97 13.27 -3.84
N LYS A 267 3.50 12.05 -3.67
CA LYS A 267 3.03 10.78 -4.22
C LYS A 267 2.53 9.77 -3.17
N THR A 268 2.30 10.18 -1.92
CA THR A 268 1.64 9.33 -0.91
C THR A 268 0.34 9.94 -0.40
N VAL A 269 -0.15 11.00 -1.05
CA VAL A 269 -1.47 11.57 -0.80
C VAL A 269 -2.16 11.68 -2.16
N LEU A 270 -3.29 10.96 -2.25
CA LEU A 270 -4.27 10.87 -3.36
C LEU A 270 -3.95 9.87 -4.47
#